data_AF-A0A7S2M3R9-F1
#
_entry.id   AF-A0A7S2M3R9-F1
#
_cell.length_a   1.000
_cell.length_b   1.000
_cell.length_c   1.000
_cell.angle_alpha   90.00
_cell.angle_beta   90.00
_cell.angle_gamma   90.00
#
_symmetry.space_group_name_H-M   'P 1'
#
loop_
_entity.id
_entity.type
_entity.pdbx_description
1 polymer ?
#
loop_
_entity_poly.entity_id
_entity_poly.type
_entity_poly.pdbx_seq_one_letter_code
_entity_poly.pdbx_strand_id
1 'polypeptide(L)'
;GTDHPVLNSAARYFFNTEDGKGKGKQVRPVMVMLLSRAMMQMNSHLETSTPQLNHTLKSQRRLAEITEMIHTASLFHDDVIDDADTRRGQPAAHRAFGNKMAILAGDYLLARASIYLARLRNVDVVECMSTTIEHLVRGEVLQIKDSRTGVADMEGYLRKNFYKTASLMANSCKSAALLNHATPEVVDAAYRYGKHVGV
;
A
#
# COMPACT_ATOMS: atom_id res chain seq x y z
N GLY A 1 17.48 -10.58 -8.79
CA GLY A 1 15.99 -10.53 -8.80
C GLY A 1 15.55 -11.61 -9.74
N THR A 2 14.56 -12.42 -9.38
CA THR A 2 14.18 -13.67 -10.07
C THR A 2 14.16 -13.55 -11.61
N ASP A 3 15.01 -14.31 -12.29
CA ASP A 3 15.21 -14.34 -13.75
C ASP A 3 14.06 -15.00 -14.53
N HIS A 4 12.81 -14.93 -14.04
CA HIS A 4 11.65 -15.45 -14.77
C HIS A 4 10.93 -14.31 -15.52
N PRO A 5 11.13 -14.18 -16.85
CA PRO A 5 10.66 -13.03 -17.63
C PRO A 5 9.14 -12.82 -17.57
N VAL A 6 8.37 -13.92 -17.46
CA VAL A 6 6.90 -13.87 -17.39
C VAL A 6 6.41 -13.29 -16.07
N LEU A 7 7.01 -13.66 -14.94
CA LEU A 7 6.60 -13.16 -13.62
C LEU A 7 6.93 -11.67 -13.48
N ASN A 8 8.07 -11.25 -14.01
CA ASN A 8 8.48 -9.85 -14.02
C ASN A 8 7.56 -9.01 -14.92
N SER A 9 7.14 -9.55 -16.06
CA SER A 9 6.19 -8.88 -16.96
C SER A 9 4.80 -8.75 -16.32
N ALA A 10 4.31 -9.82 -15.68
CA ALA A 10 3.04 -9.80 -14.96
C ALA A 10 3.08 -8.80 -13.79
N ALA A 11 4.11 -8.84 -12.95
CA ALA A 11 4.25 -7.92 -11.81
C ALA A 11 4.41 -6.46 -12.23
N ARG A 12 4.94 -6.18 -13.43
CA ARG A 12 5.08 -4.83 -13.99
C ARG A 12 3.86 -4.35 -14.74
N TYR A 13 2.84 -5.19 -14.94
CA TYR A 13 1.68 -4.88 -15.79
C TYR A 13 0.99 -3.56 -15.42
N PHE A 14 0.83 -3.27 -14.12
CA PHE A 14 0.23 -2.01 -13.65
C PHE A 14 1.23 -0.85 -13.44
N PHE A 15 2.54 -1.09 -13.64
CA PHE A 15 3.60 -0.09 -13.47
C PHE A 15 4.16 0.42 -14.81
N ASN A 16 4.22 -0.44 -15.83
CA ASN A 16 4.75 -0.14 -17.16
C ASN A 16 3.62 -0.13 -18.19
N THR A 17 2.95 1.00 -18.34
CA THR A 17 2.10 1.26 -19.50
C THR A 17 2.55 2.57 -20.12
N GLU A 18 3.17 2.46 -21.30
CA GLU A 18 3.85 3.53 -22.04
C GLU A 18 2.93 4.72 -22.38
N ASP A 19 1.61 4.50 -22.37
CA ASP A 19 0.59 5.53 -22.69
C ASP A 19 -0.09 6.15 -21.46
N GLY A 20 0.37 5.87 -20.24
CA GLY A 20 -0.30 6.30 -19.00
C GLY A 20 -1.64 5.59 -18.71
N LYS A 21 -2.21 4.88 -19.68
CA LYS A 21 -3.40 4.02 -19.56
C LYS A 21 -3.08 2.78 -18.72
N GLY A 22 -3.46 2.78 -17.44
CA GLY A 22 -3.20 1.69 -16.49
C GLY A 22 -2.40 2.12 -15.26
N LYS A 23 -1.76 3.30 -15.31
CA LYS A 23 -1.10 3.90 -14.17
C LYS A 23 -2.16 4.38 -13.18
N GLY A 24 -2.08 3.92 -11.93
CA GLY A 24 -3.01 4.30 -10.89
C GLY A 24 -2.94 5.79 -10.58
N LYS A 25 -3.92 6.31 -9.84
CA LYS A 25 -3.95 7.73 -9.42
C LYS A 25 -2.78 8.12 -8.48
N GLN A 26 -1.99 7.16 -8.02
CA GLN A 26 -0.84 7.33 -7.11
C GLN A 26 -1.14 8.14 -5.83
N VAL A 27 -2.39 8.12 -5.36
CA VAL A 27 -2.83 8.88 -4.19
C VAL A 27 -2.03 8.49 -2.94
N ARG A 28 -1.79 7.19 -2.72
CA ARG A 28 -1.12 6.68 -1.51
C ARG A 28 0.37 7.06 -1.46
N PRO A 29 1.17 6.87 -2.53
CA PRO A 29 2.54 7.38 -2.59
C PRO A 29 2.63 8.89 -2.36
N VAL A 30 1.76 9.67 -3.00
CA VAL A 30 1.75 11.13 -2.88
C VAL A 30 1.46 11.54 -1.44
N MET A 31 0.49 10.89 -0.80
CA MET A 31 0.15 11.14 0.60
C MET A 31 1.33 10.90 1.55
N VAL A 32 2.07 9.79 1.39
CA VAL A 32 3.28 9.49 2.18
C VAL A 32 4.34 10.60 1.99
N MET A 33 4.59 10.99 0.74
CA MET A 33 5.60 11.99 0.42
C MET A 33 5.25 13.39 0.93
N LEU A 34 3.97 13.81 0.80
CA LEU A 34 3.51 15.11 1.28
C LEU A 34 3.54 15.19 2.81
N LEU A 35 3.09 14.14 3.49
CA LEU A 35 3.12 14.09 4.95
C LEU A 35 4.55 14.13 5.47
N SER A 36 5.46 13.35 4.87
CA SER A 36 6.88 13.43 5.20
C SER A 36 7.43 14.83 5.01
N ARG A 37 7.12 15.50 3.90
CA ARG A 37 7.61 16.85 3.63
C ARG A 37 7.08 17.86 4.67
N ALA A 38 5.82 17.75 5.06
CA ALA A 38 5.22 18.60 6.09
C ALA A 38 5.92 18.41 7.46
N MET A 39 6.21 17.17 7.85
CA MET A 39 6.93 16.87 9.10
C MET A 39 8.36 17.40 9.10
N MET A 40 9.06 17.27 7.98
CA MET A 40 10.42 17.80 7.83
C MET A 40 10.46 19.33 7.95
N GLN A 41 9.42 20.02 7.48
CA GLN A 41 9.33 21.47 7.60
C GLN A 41 9.08 21.92 9.05
N MET A 42 8.27 21.17 9.81
CA MET A 42 8.08 21.43 11.25
C MET A 42 9.38 21.26 12.05
N ASN A 43 10.26 20.37 11.60
CA ASN A 43 11.56 20.12 12.23
C ASN A 43 12.68 21.05 11.70
N SER A 44 12.40 21.99 10.80
CA SER A 44 13.42 22.85 10.17
C SER A 44 14.17 23.80 11.12
N HIS A 45 13.69 23.96 12.35
CA HIS A 45 14.42 24.65 13.43
C HIS A 45 15.54 23.79 14.06
N LEU A 46 15.56 22.48 13.79
CA LEU A 46 16.63 21.57 14.19
C LEU A 46 17.59 21.46 13.01
N GLU A 47 18.86 21.88 13.16
CA GLU A 47 19.90 21.79 12.14
C GLU A 47 20.06 20.35 11.63
N THR A 48 19.32 19.99 10.59
CA THR A 48 19.38 18.65 10.01
C THR A 48 20.48 18.66 8.96
N SER A 49 21.56 17.94 9.23
CA SER A 49 22.67 17.83 8.28
C SER A 49 22.18 17.29 6.93
N THR A 50 22.68 17.84 5.82
CA THR A 50 22.35 17.43 4.44
C THR A 50 22.37 15.89 4.20
N PRO A 51 23.29 15.10 4.80
CA PRO A 51 23.27 13.64 4.67
C PRO A 51 22.05 12.97 5.33
N GLN A 52 21.63 13.43 6.51
CA GLN A 52 20.50 12.88 7.24
C GLN A 52 19.19 13.15 6.48
N LEU A 53 19.06 14.37 5.94
CA LEU A 53 17.95 14.77 5.09
C LEU A 53 17.79 13.84 3.87
N ASN A 54 18.90 13.57 3.19
CA ASN A 54 18.93 12.67 2.03
C ASN A 54 18.58 11.23 2.38
N HIS A 55 19.02 10.74 3.55
CA HIS A 55 18.67 9.41 4.04
C HIS A 55 17.15 9.30 4.31
N THR A 56 16.57 10.26 5.02
CA THR A 56 15.12 10.31 5.28
C THR A 56 14.32 10.37 3.98
N LEU A 57 14.69 11.21 3.02
CA LEU A 57 13.99 11.25 1.73
C LEU A 57 14.04 9.92 0.98
N LYS A 58 15.15 9.17 1.07
CA LYS A 58 15.27 7.84 0.46
C LYS A 58 14.39 6.81 1.16
N SER A 59 14.34 6.80 2.49
CA SER A 59 13.47 5.89 3.25
C SER A 59 11.99 6.17 3.02
N GLN A 60 11.61 7.44 2.90
CA GLN A 60 10.24 7.87 2.62
C GLN A 60 9.77 7.51 1.21
N ARG A 61 10.65 7.69 0.20
CA ARG A 61 10.39 7.19 -1.16
C ARG A 61 10.23 5.67 -1.17
N ARG A 62 11.09 4.96 -0.44
CA ARG A 62 11.01 3.50 -0.32
C ARG A 62 9.71 3.06 0.34
N LEU A 63 9.24 3.75 1.38
CA LEU A 63 7.93 3.51 1.99
C LEU A 63 6.79 3.75 0.99
N ALA A 64 6.81 4.85 0.25
CA ALA A 64 5.81 5.14 -0.78
C ALA A 64 5.75 4.05 -1.87
N GLU A 65 6.90 3.53 -2.30
CA GLU A 65 6.97 2.39 -3.22
C GLU A 65 6.35 1.12 -2.59
N ILE A 66 6.71 0.79 -1.34
CA ILE A 66 6.16 -0.36 -0.61
C ILE A 66 4.62 -0.26 -0.52
N THR A 67 4.10 0.90 -0.16
CA THR A 67 2.67 1.15 -0.05
C THR A 67 1.94 0.86 -1.37
N GLU A 68 2.48 1.32 -2.51
CA GLU A 68 1.87 1.05 -3.81
C GLU A 68 2.07 -0.40 -4.26
N MET A 69 3.17 -1.05 -3.89
CA MET A 69 3.38 -2.47 -4.16
C MET A 69 2.35 -3.34 -3.43
N ILE A 70 2.08 -3.07 -2.16
CA ILE A 70 1.05 -3.78 -1.38
C ILE A 70 -0.34 -3.52 -1.98
N HIS A 71 -0.65 -2.27 -2.32
CA HIS A 71 -1.92 -1.95 -3.00
C HIS A 71 -2.04 -2.68 -4.34
N THR A 72 -0.99 -2.71 -5.14
CA THR A 72 -1.01 -3.35 -6.46
C THR A 72 -1.15 -4.86 -6.32
N ALA A 73 -0.48 -5.47 -5.34
CA ALA A 73 -0.65 -6.89 -5.05
C ALA A 73 -2.11 -7.24 -4.70
N SER A 74 -2.78 -6.41 -3.89
CA SER A 74 -4.18 -6.63 -3.56
C SER A 74 -5.06 -6.58 -4.82
N LEU A 75 -4.79 -5.67 -5.76
CA LEU A 75 -5.54 -5.60 -7.03
C LEU A 75 -5.38 -6.87 -7.88
N PHE A 76 -4.17 -7.47 -7.93
CA PHE A 76 -3.97 -8.74 -8.64
C PHE A 76 -4.80 -9.88 -8.05
N HIS A 77 -4.90 -9.93 -6.72
CA HIS A 77 -5.69 -10.95 -6.02
C HIS A 77 -7.19 -10.68 -6.15
N ASP A 78 -7.63 -9.44 -5.93
CA ASP A 78 -9.03 -9.01 -6.07
C ASP A 78 -9.57 -9.28 -7.48
N ASP A 79 -8.78 -8.97 -8.53
CA ASP A 79 -9.18 -9.20 -9.91
C ASP A 79 -9.49 -10.69 -10.18
N VAL A 80 -8.83 -11.63 -9.49
CA VAL A 80 -9.11 -13.07 -9.61
C VAL A 80 -10.32 -13.48 -8.77
N ILE A 81 -10.48 -12.90 -7.58
CA ILE A 81 -11.58 -13.23 -6.66
C ILE A 81 -12.93 -12.73 -7.22
N ASP A 82 -12.93 -11.52 -7.78
CA ASP A 82 -14.13 -10.83 -8.26
C ASP A 82 -14.46 -11.13 -9.75
N ASP A 83 -13.68 -11.96 -10.45
CA ASP A 83 -13.79 -12.27 -11.89
C ASP A 83 -13.92 -11.02 -12.78
N ALA A 84 -13.14 -9.98 -12.46
CA ALA A 84 -13.25 -8.68 -13.13
C ALA A 84 -12.76 -8.72 -14.59
N ASP A 85 -13.56 -8.22 -15.55
CA ASP A 85 -13.11 -8.18 -16.96
C ASP A 85 -12.02 -7.13 -17.21
N THR A 86 -12.07 -5.99 -16.51
CA THR A 86 -11.16 -4.85 -16.74
C THR A 86 -10.67 -4.19 -15.44
N ARG A 87 -9.45 -3.65 -15.48
CA ARG A 87 -8.83 -2.86 -14.41
C ARG A 87 -8.10 -1.66 -15.01
N ARG A 88 -8.45 -0.45 -14.54
CA ARG A 88 -7.84 0.83 -14.99
C ARG A 88 -7.87 1.02 -16.52
N GLY A 89 -8.95 0.56 -17.17
CA GLY A 89 -9.13 0.66 -18.62
C GLY A 89 -8.33 -0.36 -19.44
N GLN A 90 -7.65 -1.31 -18.78
CA GLN A 90 -6.95 -2.44 -19.39
C GLN A 90 -7.67 -3.75 -19.02
N PRO A 91 -7.45 -4.85 -19.76
CA PRO A 91 -7.87 -6.17 -19.29
C PRO A 91 -7.36 -6.45 -17.88
N ALA A 92 -8.17 -7.05 -17.02
CA ALA A 92 -7.69 -7.48 -15.72
C ALA A 92 -6.53 -8.47 -15.88
N ALA A 93 -5.61 -8.49 -14.91
CA ALA A 93 -4.37 -9.27 -15.04
C ALA A 93 -4.62 -10.76 -15.29
N HIS A 94 -5.66 -11.32 -14.69
CA HIS A 94 -6.02 -12.72 -14.86
C HIS A 94 -6.58 -13.03 -16.26
N ARG A 95 -7.19 -12.05 -16.94
CA ARG A 95 -7.62 -12.18 -18.35
C ARG A 95 -6.42 -12.17 -19.29
N ALA A 96 -5.39 -11.41 -18.96
CA ALA A 96 -4.17 -11.29 -19.77
C ALA A 96 -3.20 -12.48 -19.59
N PHE A 97 -3.05 -13.00 -18.36
CA PHE A 97 -2.02 -13.99 -18.04
C PHE A 97 -2.55 -15.28 -17.39
N GLY A 98 -3.86 -15.37 -17.12
CA GLY A 98 -4.48 -16.46 -16.38
C GLY A 98 -4.43 -16.28 -14.86
N ASN A 99 -5.37 -16.92 -14.16
CA ASN A 99 -5.52 -16.79 -12.70
C ASN A 99 -4.25 -17.16 -11.93
N LYS A 100 -3.57 -18.25 -12.31
CA LYS A 100 -2.33 -18.70 -11.65
C LYS A 100 -1.23 -17.64 -11.69
N MET A 101 -1.05 -17.00 -12.84
CA MET A 101 -0.02 -15.97 -12.99
C MET A 101 -0.39 -14.68 -12.26
N ALA A 102 -1.67 -14.30 -12.23
CA ALA A 102 -2.13 -13.15 -11.46
C ALA A 102 -1.88 -13.33 -9.95
N ILE A 103 -2.19 -14.51 -9.41
CA ILE A 103 -1.91 -14.85 -8.00
C ILE A 103 -0.41 -14.77 -7.71
N LEU A 104 0.43 -15.42 -8.53
CA LEU A 104 1.89 -15.40 -8.34
C LEU A 104 2.49 -14.00 -8.48
N ALA A 105 1.94 -13.15 -9.35
CA ALA A 105 2.37 -11.76 -9.48
C ALA A 105 2.07 -10.95 -8.21
N GLY A 106 0.88 -11.14 -7.62
CA GLY A 106 0.53 -10.55 -6.32
C GLY A 106 1.48 -11.02 -5.21
N ASP A 107 1.72 -12.32 -5.10
CA ASP A 107 2.63 -12.91 -4.09
C ASP A 107 4.06 -12.39 -4.25
N TYR A 108 4.52 -12.28 -5.49
CA TYR A 108 5.82 -11.72 -5.79
C TYR A 108 5.96 -10.26 -5.35
N LEU A 109 4.94 -9.43 -5.60
CA LEU A 109 4.94 -8.03 -5.16
C LEU A 109 4.94 -7.92 -3.63
N LEU A 110 4.17 -8.76 -2.92
CA LEU A 110 4.21 -8.83 -1.46
C LEU A 110 5.59 -9.25 -0.94
N ALA A 111 6.20 -10.28 -1.53
CA ALA A 111 7.54 -10.73 -1.14
C ALA A 111 8.59 -9.62 -1.35
N ARG A 112 8.51 -8.88 -2.46
CA ARG A 112 9.39 -7.73 -2.73
C ARG A 112 9.14 -6.58 -1.74
N ALA A 113 7.89 -6.29 -1.42
CA ALA A 113 7.51 -5.29 -0.42
C ALA A 113 8.09 -5.65 0.96
N SER A 114 7.99 -6.92 1.38
CA SER A 114 8.57 -7.41 2.64
C SER A 114 10.10 -7.27 2.69
N ILE A 115 10.80 -7.58 1.59
CA ILE A 115 12.26 -7.36 1.50
C ILE A 115 12.60 -5.87 1.65
N TYR A 116 11.82 -5.00 1.02
CA TYR A 116 12.02 -3.54 1.11
C TYR A 116 11.70 -2.99 2.48
N LEU A 117 10.65 -3.48 3.15
CA LEU A 117 10.32 -3.16 4.54
C LEU A 117 11.48 -3.54 5.47
N ALA A 118 12.00 -4.76 5.37
CA ALA A 118 13.14 -5.20 6.18
C ALA A 118 14.38 -4.32 5.98
N ARG A 119 14.59 -3.80 4.76
CA ARG A 119 15.70 -2.88 4.44
C ARG A 119 15.53 -1.46 4.99
N LEU A 120 14.32 -1.06 5.41
CA LEU A 120 14.12 0.19 6.14
C LEU A 120 14.68 0.13 7.57
N ARG A 121 14.97 -1.07 8.10
CA ARG A 121 15.58 -1.29 9.42
C ARG A 121 14.81 -0.61 10.56
N ASN A 122 13.48 -0.55 10.45
CA ASN A 122 12.59 -0.02 11.47
C ASN A 122 11.47 -1.04 11.72
N VAL A 123 11.49 -1.67 12.90
CA VAL A 123 10.57 -2.77 13.25
C VAL A 123 9.13 -2.26 13.38
N ASP A 124 8.92 -1.07 13.93
CA ASP A 124 7.59 -0.46 14.08
C ASP A 124 6.93 -0.22 12.70
N VAL A 125 7.73 0.17 11.70
CA VAL A 125 7.27 0.33 10.31
C VAL A 125 6.93 -1.02 9.69
N VAL A 126 7.77 -2.05 9.92
CA VAL A 126 7.49 -3.42 9.47
C VAL A 126 6.18 -3.92 10.07
N GLU A 127 5.95 -3.70 11.36
CA GLU A 127 4.72 -4.06 12.05
C GLU A 127 3.51 -3.34 11.44
N CYS A 128 3.53 -2.01 11.34
CA CYS A 128 2.42 -1.23 10.77
C CYS A 128 2.01 -1.71 9.37
N MET A 129 3.00 -1.98 8.52
CA MET A 129 2.73 -2.40 7.15
C MET A 129 2.31 -3.88 7.06
N SER A 130 2.82 -4.74 7.95
CA SER A 130 2.39 -6.14 8.04
C SER A 130 0.96 -6.27 8.58
N THR A 131 0.58 -5.46 9.58
CA THR A 131 -0.80 -5.34 10.06
C THR A 131 -1.75 -4.94 8.93
N THR A 132 -1.29 -4.10 8.00
CA THR A 132 -2.10 -3.73 6.84
C THR A 132 -2.34 -4.92 5.92
N ILE A 133 -1.32 -5.75 5.66
CA ILE A 133 -1.47 -6.96 4.84
C ILE A 133 -2.51 -7.89 5.48
N GLU A 134 -2.44 -8.09 6.81
CA GLU A 134 -3.45 -8.83 7.56
C GLU A 134 -4.85 -8.22 7.41
N HIS A 135 -4.97 -6.90 7.56
CA HIS A 135 -6.24 -6.19 7.42
C HIS A 135 -6.85 -6.36 6.02
N LEU A 136 -6.06 -6.29 4.95
CA LEU A 136 -6.55 -6.52 3.59
C LEU A 136 -7.19 -7.91 3.46
N VAL A 137 -6.52 -8.95 3.97
CA VAL A 137 -7.04 -10.33 3.97
C VAL A 137 -8.31 -10.45 4.83
N ARG A 138 -8.33 -9.85 6.03
CA ARG A 138 -9.53 -9.84 6.90
C ARG A 138 -10.71 -9.13 6.22
N GLY A 139 -10.45 -8.02 5.53
CA GLY A 139 -11.45 -7.27 4.77
C GLY A 139 -12.08 -8.11 3.66
N GLU A 140 -11.28 -8.92 2.99
CA GLU A 140 -11.75 -9.86 1.96
C GLU A 140 -12.63 -10.98 2.55
N VAL A 141 -12.19 -11.60 3.64
CA VAL A 141 -12.97 -12.64 4.33
C VAL A 141 -14.32 -12.12 4.83
N LEU A 142 -14.36 -10.88 5.32
CA LEU A 142 -15.62 -10.24 5.73
C LEU A 142 -16.55 -9.99 4.54
N GLN A 143 -16.03 -9.53 3.40
CA GLN A 143 -16.83 -9.34 2.18
C GLN A 143 -17.49 -10.64 1.73
N ILE A 144 -16.75 -11.76 1.76
CA ILE A 144 -17.28 -13.08 1.41
C ILE A 144 -18.41 -13.50 2.37
N LYS A 145 -18.30 -13.23 3.67
CA LYS A 145 -19.34 -13.55 4.65
C LYS A 145 -20.61 -12.71 4.48
N ASP A 146 -20.46 -11.40 4.31
CA ASP A 146 -21.60 -10.48 4.17
C ASP A 146 -22.43 -10.78 2.92
N SER A 147 -21.78 -11.20 1.82
CA SER A 147 -22.47 -11.62 0.60
C SER A 147 -23.42 -12.82 0.80
N ARG A 148 -23.20 -13.62 1.85
CA ARG A 148 -24.02 -14.80 2.18
C ARG A 148 -25.17 -14.49 3.14
N THR A 149 -25.03 -13.47 3.99
CA THR A 149 -26.00 -13.14 5.04
C THR A 149 -26.94 -12.01 4.65
N GLY A 150 -26.60 -11.17 3.66
CA GLY A 150 -27.50 -10.18 3.06
C GLY A 150 -27.84 -8.96 3.95
N VAL A 151 -27.32 -8.88 5.16
CA VAL A 151 -27.55 -7.77 6.10
C VAL A 151 -26.20 -7.22 6.56
N ALA A 152 -25.78 -6.10 5.98
CA ALA A 152 -24.65 -5.32 6.48
C ALA A 152 -25.20 -4.14 7.29
N ASP A 153 -24.97 -4.14 8.60
CA ASP A 153 -25.17 -2.92 9.38
C ASP A 153 -24.06 -1.89 9.07
N MET A 154 -24.29 -0.64 9.46
CA MET A 154 -23.35 0.45 9.18
C MET A 154 -21.97 0.18 9.79
N GLU A 155 -21.92 -0.51 10.94
CA GLU A 155 -20.68 -0.87 11.61
C GLU A 155 -19.86 -1.88 10.80
N GLY A 156 -20.50 -2.92 10.27
CA GLY A 156 -19.92 -3.91 9.37
C GLY A 156 -19.39 -3.26 8.09
N TYR A 157 -20.15 -2.36 7.48
CA TYR A 157 -19.72 -1.60 6.31
C TYR A 157 -18.47 -0.76 6.59
N LEU A 158 -18.47 0.03 7.68
CA LEU A 158 -17.33 0.86 8.07
C LEU A 158 -16.09 0.01 8.38
N ARG A 159 -16.26 -1.12 9.07
CA ARG A 159 -15.17 -2.06 9.38
C ARG A 159 -14.58 -2.66 8.11
N LYS A 160 -15.41 -3.05 7.15
CA LYS A 160 -14.96 -3.55 5.84
C LYS A 160 -14.16 -2.49 5.08
N ASN A 161 -14.70 -1.26 4.97
CA ASN A 161 -14.01 -0.14 4.30
C ASN A 161 -12.69 0.19 4.98
N PHE A 162 -12.65 0.16 6.30
CA PHE A 162 -11.42 0.36 7.04
C PHE A 162 -10.36 -0.69 6.66
N TYR A 163 -10.73 -1.97 6.66
CA TYR A 163 -9.79 -3.05 6.36
C TYR A 163 -9.33 -3.07 4.90
N LYS A 164 -10.23 -2.88 3.93
CA LYS A 164 -9.88 -2.90 2.50
C LYS A 164 -9.14 -1.63 2.03
N THR A 165 -9.43 -0.47 2.63
CA THR A 165 -8.99 0.81 2.08
C THR A 165 -8.21 1.64 3.09
N ALA A 166 -8.86 2.02 4.20
CA ALA A 166 -8.32 3.04 5.10
C ALA A 166 -7.07 2.56 5.86
N SER A 167 -6.99 1.27 6.19
CA SER A 167 -5.88 0.71 6.96
C SER A 167 -4.53 0.93 6.27
N LEU A 168 -4.45 0.75 4.96
CA LEU A 168 -3.20 0.97 4.22
C LEU A 168 -2.79 2.43 4.25
N MET A 169 -3.75 3.34 4.14
CA MET A 169 -3.49 4.78 4.20
C MET A 169 -3.07 5.21 5.61
N ALA A 170 -3.78 4.75 6.64
CA ALA A 170 -3.49 5.03 8.05
C ALA A 170 -2.09 4.55 8.46
N ASN A 171 -1.76 3.29 8.19
CA ASN A 171 -0.45 2.73 8.55
C ASN A 171 0.69 3.31 7.70
N SER A 172 0.45 3.64 6.44
CA SER A 172 1.48 4.32 5.62
C SER A 172 1.81 5.71 6.17
N CYS A 173 0.80 6.49 6.59
CA CYS A 173 1.00 7.78 7.24
C CYS A 173 1.72 7.64 8.58
N LYS A 174 1.30 6.67 9.40
CA LYS A 174 1.98 6.34 10.67
C LYS A 174 3.43 5.97 10.46
N SER A 175 3.72 5.10 9.50
CA SER A 175 5.09 4.72 9.11
C SER A 175 5.93 5.90 8.62
N ALA A 176 5.33 6.84 7.88
CA ALA A 176 6.02 8.05 7.45
C ALA A 176 6.44 8.92 8.64
N ALA A 177 5.59 9.02 9.67
CA ALA A 177 5.91 9.73 10.91
C ALA A 177 7.00 9.02 11.74
N LEU A 178 6.92 7.69 11.85
CA LEU A 178 7.94 6.87 12.52
C LEU A 178 9.32 7.01 11.87
N LEU A 179 9.40 7.00 10.53
CA LEU A 179 10.63 7.20 9.78
C LEU A 179 11.18 8.64 9.87
N ASN A 180 10.37 9.61 10.29
CA ASN A 180 10.82 10.97 10.61
C ASN A 180 11.21 11.14 12.08
N HIS A 181 11.14 10.08 12.90
CA HIS A 181 11.35 10.14 14.34
C HIS A 181 10.46 11.18 15.03
N ALA A 182 9.21 11.31 14.55
CA ALA A 182 8.25 12.23 15.12
C ALA A 182 7.79 11.79 16.51
N THR A 183 7.24 12.73 17.29
CA THR A 183 6.73 12.43 18.63
C THR A 183 5.51 11.49 18.57
N PRO A 184 5.19 10.76 19.64
CA PRO A 184 4.03 9.87 19.68
C PRO A 184 2.71 10.56 19.29
N GLU A 185 2.54 11.83 19.66
CA GLU A 185 1.36 12.63 19.33
C GLU A 185 1.24 12.86 17.82
N VAL A 186 2.36 13.15 17.14
CA VAL A 186 2.40 13.32 15.68
C VAL A 186 2.20 11.99 14.96
N VAL A 187 2.75 10.89 15.49
CA VAL A 187 2.55 9.54 14.95
C VAL A 187 1.07 9.14 15.01
N ASP A 188 0.39 9.40 16.12
CA ASP A 188 -1.05 9.17 16.25
C ASP A 188 -1.88 10.08 15.33
N ALA A 189 -1.54 11.38 15.26
CA ALA A 189 -2.21 12.31 14.36
C ALA A 189 -2.07 11.89 12.88
N ALA A 190 -0.89 11.42 12.46
CA ALA A 190 -0.64 10.89 11.13
C ALA A 190 -1.49 9.64 10.83
N TYR A 191 -1.60 8.72 11.79
CA TYR A 191 -2.46 7.54 11.66
C TYR A 191 -3.93 7.94 11.49
N ARG A 192 -4.45 8.83 12.35
CA ARG A 192 -5.84 9.32 12.27
C ARG A 192 -6.11 10.04 10.95
N TYR A 193 -5.19 10.88 10.49
CA TYR A 193 -5.30 11.53 9.19
C TYR A 193 -5.46 10.51 8.06
N GLY A 194 -4.56 9.53 7.96
CA GLY A 194 -4.64 8.50 6.92
C GLY A 194 -5.89 7.62 7.03
N LYS A 195 -6.35 7.34 8.25
CA LYS A 195 -7.60 6.62 8.51
C LYS A 195 -8.81 7.41 7.98
N HIS A 196 -8.93 8.68 8.31
CA HIS A 196 -10.08 9.49 7.92
C HIS A 196 -10.11 9.82 6.42
N VAL A 197 -8.95 9.98 5.78
CA VAL A 197 -8.88 10.16 4.32
C VAL A 197 -9.28 8.89 3.56
N GLY A 198 -9.07 7.72 4.16
CA GLY A 198 -9.32 6.44 3.50
C GLY A 198 -10.70 5.81 3.77
N VAL A 199 -11.48 6.37 4.70
CA VAL A 199 -12.89 6.00 4.96
C VAL A 199 -13.80 6.80 4.04
#